data_AF-A0A2H5ZP62-F1
#
_entry.id   AF-A0A2H5ZP62-F1
#
_cell.length_a   1.000
_cell.length_b   1.000
_cell.length_c   1.000
_cell.angle_alpha   90.00
_cell.angle_beta   90.00
_cell.angle_gamma   90.00
#
_symmetry.space_group_name_H-M   'P 1'
#
loop_
_entity.id
_entity.type
_entity.pdbx_description
1 polymer ?
#
loop_
_entity_poly.entity_id
_entity_poly.type
_entity_poly.pdbx_seq_one_letter_code
_entity_poly.pdbx_strand_id
1 'polypeptide(L)'
;MDFGIDHLLESEHWQRRLRGRRVALLAHPASVTRDLIHSLDAVMGLPGVRLTMAFGPQHGLRGEKQDNMIESQDYVDPVHGIPVFSLYGQTLRPTSEMLEGCDIVLVDLQDLGCRVYTFVTTLRYLLEEAARAGKEVWVLDRPNPIGRNVEGLRRRPSWESFVAAGDFPMRHGLTLGELGRYFVRSLALDLAYEVVPLRGWQPDQAPGYGWPLAERCWINPSPNAPNPWMARCYPGTVMLEGTELSEGRGTTRPLELCGAPGLDLPKVLARMGDLSPGWLEGCKLRPCWFEPTFHKHSGQLCTGMHIHTEPPVYDPARFRPWRLVALFLKATRDLHPDWPLWRRFPYEYEYDRLPIDVINGGDDLRLWVDDPGATPSDLDSLARADELQWLEERKEFLLYA
;
A
#
# COMPACT_ATOMS: atom_id res chain seq x y z
N MET A 1 4.21 21.26 6.51
CA MET A 1 3.26 20.16 6.80
C MET A 1 3.71 19.45 8.06
N ASP A 2 2.81 18.94 8.89
CA ASP A 2 3.12 18.08 10.05
C ASP A 2 2.41 16.75 9.91
N PHE A 3 3.16 15.67 10.13
CA PHE A 3 2.58 14.33 10.23
C PHE A 3 2.01 14.11 11.63
N GLY A 4 1.22 13.06 11.82
CA GLY A 4 0.60 12.77 13.12
C GLY A 4 1.62 12.65 14.25
N ILE A 5 2.81 12.09 13.98
CA ILE A 5 3.90 12.06 14.96
C ILE A 5 4.39 13.47 15.32
N ASP A 6 4.60 14.35 14.34
CA ASP A 6 5.04 15.72 14.60
C ASP A 6 3.98 16.48 15.43
N HIS A 7 2.70 16.30 15.08
CA HIS A 7 1.58 16.91 15.79
C HIS A 7 1.45 16.36 17.23
N LEU A 8 1.68 15.07 17.46
CA LEU A 8 1.74 14.48 18.80
C LEU A 8 2.84 15.13 19.64
N LEU A 9 4.04 15.30 19.07
CA LEU A 9 5.21 15.84 19.77
C LEU A 9 5.09 17.34 20.08
N GLU A 10 4.30 18.09 19.32
CA GLU A 10 4.10 19.52 19.53
C GLU A 10 2.85 19.86 20.37
N SER A 11 1.92 18.92 20.53
CA SER A 11 0.63 19.17 21.15
C SER A 11 0.56 18.69 22.60
N GLU A 12 0.49 19.65 23.54
CA GLU A 12 0.24 19.34 24.95
C GLU A 12 -1.09 18.61 25.19
N HIS A 13 -2.09 18.80 24.31
CA HIS A 13 -3.37 18.11 24.42
C HIS A 13 -3.17 16.59 24.25
N TRP A 14 -2.49 16.19 23.18
CA TRP A 14 -2.24 14.77 22.89
C TRP A 14 -1.30 14.15 23.93
N GLN A 15 -0.22 14.84 24.30
CA GLN A 15 0.73 14.32 25.29
C GLN A 15 0.08 14.10 26.66
N ARG A 16 -0.75 15.03 27.13
CA ARG A 16 -1.42 14.88 28.44
C ARG A 16 -2.31 13.64 28.50
N ARG A 17 -2.96 13.29 27.39
CA ARG A 17 -3.80 12.08 27.27
C ARG A 17 -2.99 10.77 27.29
N LEU A 18 -1.68 10.81 27.05
CA LEU A 18 -0.77 9.64 27.14
C LEU A 18 -0.06 9.53 28.49
N ARG A 19 0.02 10.61 29.27
CA ARG A 19 0.77 10.61 30.54
C ARG A 19 0.21 9.58 31.52
N GLY A 20 1.10 8.79 32.11
CA GLY A 20 0.75 7.74 33.08
C GLY A 20 0.14 6.48 32.48
N ARG A 21 -0.06 6.41 31.16
CA ARG A 21 -0.57 5.21 30.46
C ARG A 21 0.58 4.37 29.91
N ARG A 22 0.34 3.07 29.77
CA ARG A 22 1.24 2.13 29.09
C ARG A 22 0.96 2.18 27.60
N VAL A 23 1.93 2.62 26.82
CA VAL A 23 1.82 2.83 25.38
C VAL A 23 2.54 1.71 24.66
N ALA A 24 1.92 1.17 23.61
CA ALA A 24 2.59 0.38 22.58
C ALA A 24 2.71 1.19 21.29
N LEU A 25 3.70 0.90 20.46
CA LEU A 25 3.89 1.54 19.15
C LEU A 25 3.97 0.50 18.03
N LEU A 26 3.07 0.57 17.05
CA LEU A 26 3.22 -0.09 15.76
C LEU A 26 3.89 0.88 14.78
N ALA A 27 5.11 0.55 14.35
CA ALA A 27 5.94 1.40 13.49
C ALA A 27 6.83 0.56 12.55
N HIS A 28 7.47 1.23 11.60
CA HIS A 28 8.41 0.66 10.63
C HIS A 28 9.48 1.72 10.25
N PRO A 29 10.46 1.44 9.38
CA PRO A 29 11.53 2.39 9.06
C PRO A 29 11.12 3.80 8.64
N ALA A 30 10.01 3.97 7.89
CA ALA A 30 9.54 5.28 7.45
C ALA A 30 8.71 6.00 8.51
N SER A 31 8.51 5.40 9.68
CA SER A 31 7.92 6.00 10.87
C SER A 31 8.91 6.96 11.51
N VAL A 32 9.13 8.10 10.85
CA VAL A 32 10.05 9.14 11.30
C VAL A 32 9.35 10.49 11.42
N THR A 33 9.89 11.35 12.29
CA THR A 33 9.55 12.77 12.39
C THR A 33 10.08 13.56 11.20
N ARG A 34 9.74 14.85 11.14
CA ARG A 34 10.33 15.80 10.18
C ARG A 34 11.87 15.77 10.17
N ASP A 35 12.50 15.58 11.32
CA ASP A 35 13.95 15.59 11.48
C ASP A 35 14.57 14.19 11.33
N LEU A 36 13.82 13.24 10.78
CA LEU A 36 14.24 11.85 10.55
C LEU A 36 14.55 11.07 11.83
N ILE A 37 14.01 11.50 12.97
CA ILE A 37 14.07 10.74 14.22
C ILE A 37 12.98 9.67 14.15
N HIS A 38 13.33 8.41 14.41
CA HIS A 38 12.35 7.33 14.40
C HIS A 38 11.31 7.53 15.50
N SER A 39 10.04 7.24 15.21
CA SER A 39 8.93 7.49 16.13
C SER A 39 9.05 6.73 17.44
N LEU A 40 9.75 5.58 17.42
CA LEU A 40 10.14 4.88 18.65
C LEU A 40 10.96 5.79 19.57
N ASP A 41 12.03 6.38 19.04
CA ASP A 41 12.95 7.23 19.80
C ASP A 41 12.25 8.53 20.22
N ALA A 42 11.42 9.09 19.35
CA ALA A 42 10.68 10.32 19.62
C ALA A 42 9.63 10.13 20.74
N VAL A 43 8.87 9.03 20.73
CA VAL A 43 7.88 8.73 21.77
C VAL A 43 8.56 8.35 23.08
N MET A 44 9.68 7.62 23.05
CA MET A 44 10.50 7.34 24.25
C MET A 44 10.98 8.62 24.94
N GLY A 45 11.22 9.69 24.18
CA GLY A 45 11.63 10.99 24.70
C GLY A 45 10.51 11.82 25.36
N LEU A 46 9.24 11.41 25.26
CA LEU A 46 8.11 12.21 25.78
C LEU A 46 8.00 12.13 27.32
N PRO A 47 8.03 13.26 28.04
CA PRO A 47 7.93 13.26 29.50
C PRO A 47 6.62 12.68 30.02
N GLY A 48 6.73 11.68 30.90
CA GLY A 48 5.59 11.03 31.56
C GLY A 48 4.84 10.02 30.69
N VAL A 49 5.30 9.74 29.46
CA VAL A 49 4.80 8.67 28.61
C VAL A 49 5.60 7.41 28.89
N ARG A 50 4.92 6.27 29.09
CA ARG A 50 5.56 4.98 29.32
C ARG A 50 5.35 4.07 28.11
N LEU A 51 6.30 4.07 27.18
CA LEU A 51 6.31 3.09 26.10
C LEU A 51 6.78 1.73 26.63
N THR A 52 5.94 0.70 26.53
CA THR A 52 6.19 -0.62 27.12
C THR A 52 6.61 -1.68 26.11
N MET A 53 6.25 -1.50 24.84
CA MET A 53 6.51 -2.45 23.76
C MET A 53 6.35 -1.79 22.38
N ALA A 54 6.83 -2.46 21.35
CA ALA A 54 6.57 -2.09 19.97
C ALA A 54 6.17 -3.30 19.11
N PHE A 55 5.56 -3.01 17.96
CA PHE A 55 5.19 -3.96 16.93
C PHE A 55 5.82 -3.54 15.60
N GLY A 56 6.33 -4.51 14.84
CA GLY A 56 6.76 -4.33 13.46
C GLY A 56 5.81 -5.05 12.49
N PRO A 57 5.36 -4.42 11.39
CA PRO A 57 4.55 -5.09 10.38
C PRO A 57 5.44 -5.93 9.44
N GLN A 58 4.96 -6.23 8.22
CA GLN A 58 5.80 -6.74 7.13
C GLN A 58 7.05 -5.85 6.95
N HIS A 59 8.23 -6.48 6.80
CA HIS A 59 9.57 -5.86 6.83
C HIS A 59 10.09 -5.40 8.21
N GLY A 60 9.29 -5.55 9.27
CA GLY A 60 9.68 -5.30 10.65
C GLY A 60 9.83 -3.82 11.03
N LEU A 61 10.23 -3.57 12.27
CA LEU A 61 10.37 -2.22 12.85
C LEU A 61 11.55 -1.43 12.25
N ARG A 62 12.66 -2.11 11.93
CA ARG A 62 13.92 -1.51 11.45
C ARG A 62 14.26 -1.80 9.98
N GLY A 63 13.41 -2.54 9.25
CA GLY A 63 13.51 -2.65 7.78
C GLY A 63 14.55 -3.63 7.25
N GLU A 64 14.87 -4.66 8.01
CA GLU A 64 16.07 -5.49 7.80
C GLU A 64 15.98 -6.45 6.60
N LYS A 65 14.79 -6.66 6.02
CA LYS A 65 14.54 -7.71 5.01
C LYS A 65 14.24 -7.11 3.64
N GLN A 66 15.04 -7.47 2.63
CA GLN A 66 14.96 -6.95 1.26
C GLN A 66 13.83 -7.57 0.41
N ASP A 67 13.57 -8.86 0.56
CA ASP A 67 12.56 -9.57 -0.23
C ASP A 67 11.18 -9.50 0.42
N ASN A 68 10.15 -9.52 -0.42
CA ASN A 68 8.78 -9.68 0.06
C ASN A 68 8.62 -11.09 0.66
N MET A 69 7.77 -11.23 1.67
CA MET A 69 7.49 -12.51 2.34
C MET A 69 8.62 -13.11 3.20
N ILE A 70 9.68 -12.36 3.53
CA ILE A 70 10.62 -12.78 4.57
C ILE A 70 10.13 -12.33 5.95
N GLU A 71 9.99 -13.28 6.87
CA GLU A 71 9.54 -13.06 8.24
C GLU A 71 10.61 -12.36 9.10
N SER A 72 10.15 -11.51 10.02
CA SER A 72 10.95 -10.94 11.11
C SER A 72 10.64 -11.67 12.41
N GLN A 73 11.66 -11.84 13.27
CA GLN A 73 11.50 -12.46 14.59
C GLN A 73 11.29 -11.41 15.68
N ASP A 74 10.67 -11.82 16.78
CA ASP A 74 10.59 -11.02 17.99
C ASP A 74 11.99 -10.78 18.59
N TYR A 75 12.19 -9.62 19.21
CA TYR A 75 13.45 -9.27 19.85
C TYR A 75 13.26 -8.23 20.96
N VAL A 76 14.32 -7.94 21.72
CA VAL A 76 14.36 -6.82 22.68
C VAL A 76 15.14 -5.68 22.03
N ASP A 77 14.54 -4.49 21.93
CA ASP A 77 15.21 -3.33 21.34
C ASP A 77 16.51 -3.03 22.13
N PRO A 78 17.68 -2.98 21.46
CA PRO A 78 18.96 -2.89 22.14
C PRO A 78 19.23 -1.51 22.75
N VAL A 79 18.48 -0.48 22.36
CA VAL A 79 18.64 0.90 22.86
C VAL A 79 17.73 1.14 24.05
N HIS A 80 16.45 0.75 23.93
CA HIS A 80 15.40 1.08 24.90
C HIS A 80 15.04 -0.08 25.83
N GLY A 81 15.48 -1.30 25.55
CA GLY A 81 15.24 -2.47 26.40
C GLY A 81 13.79 -2.92 26.47
N ILE A 82 12.95 -2.53 25.50
CA ILE A 82 11.55 -2.94 25.41
C ILE A 82 11.39 -4.11 24.42
N PRO A 83 10.40 -5.00 24.61
CA PRO A 83 10.11 -6.04 23.63
C PRO A 83 9.54 -5.44 22.34
N VAL A 84 9.93 -6.03 21.22
CA VAL A 84 9.45 -5.75 19.86
C VAL A 84 8.91 -7.05 19.26
N PHE A 85 7.65 -7.03 18.86
CA PHE A 85 6.96 -8.20 18.31
C PHE A 85 6.74 -8.06 16.80
N SER A 86 6.89 -9.15 16.06
CA SER A 86 6.56 -9.21 14.63
C SER A 86 5.08 -9.51 14.43
N LEU A 87 4.41 -8.68 13.62
CA LEU A 87 3.04 -8.91 13.14
C LEU A 87 3.04 -9.40 11.68
N TYR A 88 4.07 -10.17 11.31
CA TYR A 88 4.21 -10.82 10.01
C TYR A 88 4.86 -12.20 10.16
N GLY A 89 4.33 -13.21 9.47
CA GLY A 89 4.76 -14.61 9.61
C GLY A 89 3.81 -15.43 10.48
N GLN A 90 4.36 -16.05 11.52
CA GLN A 90 3.60 -16.88 12.47
C GLN A 90 2.46 -16.13 13.17
N THR A 91 2.64 -14.83 13.38
CA THR A 91 1.70 -13.97 14.09
C THR A 91 1.36 -12.78 13.20
N LEU A 92 0.15 -12.76 12.64
CA LEU A 92 -0.36 -11.63 11.84
C LEU A 92 -1.20 -10.64 12.66
N ARG A 93 -1.64 -11.09 13.84
CA ARG A 93 -2.54 -10.39 14.76
C ARG A 93 -1.85 -10.28 16.12
N PRO A 94 -1.86 -9.12 16.79
CA PRO A 94 -1.38 -9.04 18.16
C PRO A 94 -2.14 -10.04 19.04
N THR A 95 -1.43 -10.84 19.84
CA THR A 95 -2.12 -11.78 20.74
C THR A 95 -2.68 -11.04 21.96
N SER A 96 -3.59 -11.69 22.69
CA SER A 96 -4.15 -11.10 23.93
C SER A 96 -3.04 -10.82 24.95
N GLU A 97 -2.08 -11.74 25.07
CA GLU A 97 -0.91 -11.63 25.96
C GLU A 97 -0.02 -10.44 25.59
N MET A 98 0.17 -10.19 24.30
CA MET A 98 0.90 -8.99 23.86
C MET A 98 0.15 -7.73 24.30
N LEU A 99 -1.17 -7.68 24.09
CA LEU A 99 -1.97 -6.49 24.40
C LEU A 99 -2.15 -6.23 25.91
N GLU A 100 -1.95 -7.22 26.79
CA GLU A 100 -1.97 -7.01 28.25
C GLU A 100 -0.96 -5.95 28.72
N GLY A 101 0.16 -5.82 28.00
CA GLY A 101 1.26 -4.90 28.30
C GLY A 101 0.97 -3.42 28.06
N CYS A 102 -0.14 -3.06 27.44
CA CYS A 102 -0.49 -1.68 27.09
C CYS A 102 -1.95 -1.32 27.40
N ASP A 103 -2.22 -0.02 27.47
CA ASP A 103 -3.55 0.58 27.58
C ASP A 103 -3.95 1.25 26.26
N ILE A 104 -2.95 1.62 25.44
CA ILE A 104 -3.11 2.30 24.17
C ILE A 104 -2.05 1.84 23.17
N VAL A 105 -2.45 1.67 21.91
CA VAL A 105 -1.54 1.41 20.78
C VAL A 105 -1.51 2.61 19.87
N LEU A 106 -0.33 3.20 19.69
CA LEU A 106 -0.07 4.19 18.65
C LEU A 106 0.28 3.46 17.35
N VAL A 107 -0.34 3.85 16.25
CA VAL A 107 -0.04 3.33 14.91
C VAL A 107 0.57 4.45 14.09
N ASP A 108 1.83 4.29 13.71
CA ASP A 108 2.53 5.25 12.87
C ASP A 108 3.14 4.52 11.68
N LEU A 109 2.41 4.42 10.57
CA LEU A 109 2.86 3.71 9.37
C LEU A 109 2.62 4.58 8.13
N GLN A 110 3.68 4.81 7.36
CA GLN A 110 3.55 5.30 5.99
C GLN A 110 3.03 4.20 5.06
N ASP A 111 1.80 4.35 4.59
CA ASP A 111 1.15 3.47 3.59
C ASP A 111 1.40 3.96 2.14
N LEU A 112 1.02 3.16 1.14
CA LEU A 112 1.13 3.48 -0.29
C LEU A 112 -0.18 3.93 -0.97
N GLY A 113 -1.32 3.91 -0.27
CA GLY A 113 -2.63 4.27 -0.81
C GLY A 113 -3.27 3.17 -1.66
N CYS A 114 -2.84 1.93 -1.48
CA CYS A 114 -3.24 0.78 -2.28
C CYS A 114 -3.71 -0.37 -1.40
N ARG A 115 -4.86 -0.97 -1.73
CA ARG A 115 -5.53 -2.00 -0.94
C ARG A 115 -4.64 -3.19 -0.58
N VAL A 116 -3.77 -3.59 -1.51
CA VAL A 116 -2.92 -4.78 -1.36
C VAL A 116 -1.66 -4.54 -0.54
N TYR A 117 -1.38 -3.29 -0.18
CA TYR A 117 -0.29 -3.00 0.74
C TYR A 117 -0.68 -3.44 2.16
N THR A 118 0.06 -4.41 2.71
CA THR A 118 -0.35 -5.23 3.86
C THR A 118 -0.51 -4.44 5.17
N PHE A 119 0.00 -3.21 5.25
CA PHE A 119 -0.21 -2.33 6.40
C PHE A 119 -1.69 -2.01 6.64
N VAL A 120 -2.50 -1.97 5.58
CA VAL A 120 -3.96 -1.85 5.67
C VAL A 120 -4.54 -3.03 6.47
N THR A 121 -4.09 -4.25 6.18
CA THR A 121 -4.52 -5.45 6.88
C THR A 121 -3.99 -5.51 8.30
N THR A 122 -2.72 -5.14 8.51
CA THR A 122 -2.15 -5.02 9.87
C THR A 122 -2.96 -4.07 10.73
N LEU A 123 -3.37 -2.91 10.18
CA LEU A 123 -4.26 -1.98 10.88
C LEU A 123 -5.58 -2.66 11.23
N ARG A 124 -6.28 -3.24 10.25
CA ARG A 124 -7.57 -3.91 10.50
C ARG A 124 -7.47 -4.93 11.63
N TYR A 125 -6.47 -5.81 11.55
CA TYR A 125 -6.26 -6.87 12.52
C TYR A 125 -5.96 -6.32 13.92
N LEU A 126 -5.11 -5.30 14.02
CA LEU A 126 -4.86 -4.60 15.28
C LEU A 126 -6.13 -3.99 15.86
N LEU A 127 -7.00 -3.36 15.05
CA LEU A 127 -8.26 -2.77 15.51
C LEU A 127 -9.22 -3.84 16.06
N GLU A 128 -9.36 -4.97 15.36
CA GLU A 128 -10.21 -6.09 15.80
C GLU A 128 -9.73 -6.65 17.15
N GLU A 129 -8.42 -6.89 17.32
CA GLU A 129 -7.88 -7.43 18.57
C GLU A 129 -7.87 -6.39 19.71
N ALA A 130 -7.60 -5.12 19.40
CA ALA A 130 -7.68 -4.03 20.37
C ALA A 130 -9.11 -3.85 20.91
N ALA A 131 -10.13 -3.98 20.05
CA ALA A 131 -11.52 -3.90 20.46
C ALA A 131 -11.88 -5.03 21.43
N ARG A 132 -11.47 -6.27 21.11
CA ARG A 132 -11.67 -7.44 21.99
C ARG A 132 -10.96 -7.30 23.34
N ALA A 133 -9.77 -6.71 23.34
CA ALA A 133 -8.96 -6.53 24.54
C ALA A 133 -9.26 -5.23 25.31
N GLY A 134 -10.24 -4.42 24.87
CA GLY A 134 -10.62 -3.16 25.52
C GLY A 134 -9.50 -2.11 25.51
N LYS A 135 -8.70 -2.06 24.43
CA LYS A 135 -7.59 -1.11 24.26
C LYS A 135 -8.02 0.12 23.47
N GLU A 136 -7.30 1.21 23.64
CA GLU A 136 -7.46 2.39 22.78
C GLU A 136 -6.45 2.34 21.63
N VAL A 137 -6.85 2.79 20.43
CA VAL A 137 -5.95 2.84 19.27
C VAL A 137 -5.93 4.24 18.69
N TRP A 138 -4.73 4.81 18.55
CA TRP A 138 -4.53 6.10 17.89
C TRP A 138 -3.71 5.92 16.63
N VAL A 139 -4.21 6.39 15.49
CA VAL A 139 -3.40 6.49 14.28
C VAL A 139 -2.72 7.86 14.25
N LEU A 140 -1.39 7.87 14.23
CA LEU A 140 -0.57 9.03 13.94
C LEU A 140 -0.57 9.19 12.42
N ASP A 141 -1.50 9.99 11.92
CA ASP A 141 -1.84 9.91 10.50
C ASP A 141 -0.70 10.39 9.60
N ARG A 142 -0.65 9.82 8.39
CA ARG A 142 0.35 10.12 7.38
C ARG A 142 -0.32 10.38 6.03
N PRO A 143 0.29 11.20 5.15
CA PRO A 143 -0.24 11.43 3.82
C PRO A 143 -0.47 10.11 3.08
N ASN A 144 -1.62 9.96 2.42
CA ASN A 144 -1.71 9.02 1.31
C ASN A 144 -0.82 9.56 0.18
N PRO A 145 0.27 8.87 -0.19
CA PRO A 145 1.28 9.44 -1.09
C PRO A 145 0.77 9.60 -2.53
N ILE A 146 -0.35 8.95 -2.86
CA ILE A 146 -1.00 9.00 -4.17
C ILE A 146 -2.35 9.74 -4.13
N GLY A 147 -2.62 10.53 -3.09
CA GLY A 147 -3.72 11.49 -3.05
C GLY A 147 -5.12 10.87 -2.97
N ARG A 148 -6.14 11.60 -3.45
CA ARG A 148 -7.56 11.23 -3.30
C ARG A 148 -8.17 10.40 -4.42
N ASN A 149 -7.46 10.20 -5.52
CA ASN A 149 -8.00 9.45 -6.65
C ASN A 149 -8.42 8.03 -6.24
N VAL A 150 -9.51 7.55 -6.84
CA VAL A 150 -10.04 6.20 -6.66
C VAL A 150 -9.88 5.45 -7.97
N GLU A 151 -9.51 4.18 -7.89
CA GLU A 151 -9.39 3.34 -9.08
C GLU A 151 -9.51 1.85 -8.79
N GLY A 152 -10.17 1.13 -9.69
CA GLY A 152 -10.15 -0.32 -9.79
C GLY A 152 -11.36 -0.99 -9.13
N LEU A 153 -11.41 -2.31 -9.23
CA LEU A 153 -12.51 -3.10 -8.69
C LEU A 153 -12.46 -3.17 -7.16
N ARG A 154 -13.64 -3.20 -6.56
CA ARG A 154 -13.79 -3.66 -5.18
C ARG A 154 -13.46 -5.14 -5.09
N ARG A 155 -13.15 -5.57 -3.87
CA ARG A 155 -12.98 -6.99 -3.58
C ARG A 155 -14.34 -7.67 -3.64
N ARG A 156 -14.45 -8.75 -4.39
CA ARG A 156 -15.66 -9.57 -4.48
C ARG A 156 -15.95 -10.35 -3.18
N PRO A 157 -17.21 -10.70 -2.91
CA PRO A 157 -17.55 -11.56 -1.77
C PRO A 157 -16.74 -12.87 -1.76
N SER A 158 -16.35 -13.34 -0.57
CA SER A 158 -15.47 -14.51 -0.38
C SER A 158 -14.03 -14.39 -0.90
N TRP A 159 -13.66 -13.25 -1.48
CA TRP A 159 -12.28 -12.96 -1.88
C TRP A 159 -11.45 -12.23 -0.83
N GLU A 160 -11.85 -12.33 0.44
CA GLU A 160 -11.05 -11.81 1.56
C GLU A 160 -9.75 -12.60 1.68
N SER A 161 -8.66 -11.89 1.94
CA SER A 161 -7.30 -12.42 2.08
C SER A 161 -6.43 -11.40 2.82
N PHE A 162 -5.18 -11.77 3.11
CA PHE A 162 -4.24 -10.87 3.76
C PHE A 162 -3.89 -9.61 2.93
N VAL A 163 -4.07 -9.65 1.60
CA VAL A 163 -3.88 -8.50 0.70
C VAL A 163 -5.21 -7.89 0.22
N ALA A 164 -6.34 -8.36 0.73
CA ALA A 164 -7.66 -7.86 0.36
C ALA A 164 -8.54 -7.77 1.61
N ALA A 165 -8.06 -7.05 2.63
CA ALA A 165 -8.72 -6.95 3.93
C ALA A 165 -9.86 -5.92 3.98
N GLY A 166 -10.09 -5.14 2.93
CA GLY A 166 -11.18 -4.16 2.87
C GLY A 166 -12.03 -4.31 1.62
N ASP A 167 -13.31 -3.97 1.72
CA ASP A 167 -14.21 -3.87 0.57
C ASP A 167 -14.18 -2.45 -0.01
N PHE A 168 -13.08 -2.14 -0.69
CA PHE A 168 -12.88 -0.90 -1.43
C PHE A 168 -12.00 -1.13 -2.67
N PRO A 169 -11.99 -0.18 -3.63
CA PRO A 169 -11.15 -0.22 -4.83
C PRO A 169 -9.65 -0.36 -4.56
N MET A 170 -8.91 -0.84 -5.57
CA MET A 170 -7.45 -1.03 -5.52
C MET A 170 -6.71 0.24 -5.07
N ARG A 171 -7.08 1.39 -5.62
CA ARG A 171 -6.68 2.72 -5.14
C ARG A 171 -7.87 3.32 -4.40
N HIS A 172 -7.77 3.49 -3.08
CA HIS A 172 -8.90 3.84 -2.23
C HIS A 172 -9.00 5.35 -1.91
N GLY A 173 -7.87 6.06 -1.95
CA GLY A 173 -7.80 7.52 -1.76
C GLY A 173 -8.09 8.01 -0.33
N LEU A 174 -7.94 7.14 0.66
CA LEU A 174 -8.01 7.45 2.09
C LEU A 174 -6.61 7.45 2.71
N THR A 175 -6.39 8.20 3.79
CA THR A 175 -5.21 8.00 4.67
C THR A 175 -5.41 6.74 5.53
N LEU A 176 -4.34 6.32 6.22
CA LEU A 176 -4.43 5.17 7.13
C LEU A 176 -5.32 5.48 8.33
N GLY A 177 -5.35 6.72 8.81
CA GLY A 177 -6.29 7.16 9.86
C GLY A 177 -7.76 7.14 9.42
N GLU A 178 -8.04 7.57 8.19
CA GLU A 178 -9.40 7.49 7.63
C GLU A 178 -9.82 6.04 7.38
N LEU A 179 -8.91 5.17 6.92
CA LEU A 179 -9.15 3.73 6.81
C LEU A 179 -9.46 3.09 8.17
N GLY A 180 -8.80 3.52 9.24
CA GLY A 180 -9.12 3.02 10.59
C GLY A 180 -10.55 3.36 11.01
N ARG A 181 -11.05 4.57 10.70
CA ARG A 181 -12.46 4.93 10.90
C ARG A 181 -13.40 4.06 10.08
N TYR A 182 -13.06 3.81 8.81
CA TYR A 182 -13.82 2.91 7.95
C TYR A 182 -13.92 1.51 8.55
N PHE A 183 -12.82 0.93 9.04
CA PHE A 183 -12.84 -0.42 9.64
C PHE A 183 -13.63 -0.46 10.95
N VAL A 184 -13.44 0.52 11.85
CA VAL A 184 -14.22 0.60 13.10
C VAL A 184 -15.73 0.65 12.81
N ARG A 185 -16.14 1.44 11.80
CA ARG A 185 -17.54 1.57 11.40
C ARG A 185 -18.08 0.32 10.72
N SER A 186 -17.39 -0.17 9.68
CA SER A 186 -17.86 -1.28 8.84
C SER A 186 -17.86 -2.62 9.55
N LEU A 187 -16.96 -2.83 10.51
CA LEU A 187 -16.89 -4.04 11.33
C LEU A 187 -17.65 -3.91 12.67
N ALA A 188 -18.31 -2.77 12.90
CA ALA A 188 -19.05 -2.46 14.13
C ALA A 188 -18.22 -2.70 15.42
N LEU A 189 -16.97 -2.22 15.43
CA LEU A 189 -16.07 -2.41 16.55
C LEU A 189 -16.42 -1.44 17.68
N ASP A 190 -16.61 -1.97 18.90
CA ASP A 190 -16.60 -1.17 20.13
C ASP A 190 -15.15 -0.86 20.51
N LEU A 191 -14.60 0.17 19.90
CA LEU A 191 -13.20 0.55 20.05
C LEU A 191 -13.07 2.06 20.31
N ALA A 192 -12.34 2.42 21.35
CA ALA A 192 -11.87 3.78 21.53
C ALA A 192 -10.80 4.07 20.46
N TYR A 193 -11.22 4.75 19.39
CA TYR A 193 -10.38 5.03 18.22
C TYR A 193 -10.21 6.53 18.00
N GLU A 194 -8.97 6.96 17.80
CA GLU A 194 -8.63 8.35 17.53
C GLU A 194 -7.65 8.46 16.37
N VAL A 195 -7.66 9.63 15.73
CA VAL A 195 -6.67 10.01 14.73
C VAL A 195 -5.97 11.26 15.21
N VAL A 196 -4.65 11.22 15.31
CA VAL A 196 -3.83 12.43 15.47
C VAL A 196 -3.64 12.99 14.06
N PRO A 197 -4.33 14.08 13.69
CA PRO A 197 -4.49 14.45 12.29
C PRO A 197 -3.23 15.10 11.74
N LEU A 198 -3.05 15.00 10.43
CA LEU A 198 -2.12 15.82 9.67
C LEU A 198 -2.44 17.31 9.84
N ARG A 199 -1.42 18.17 9.83
CA ARG A 199 -1.60 19.63 9.72
C ARG A 199 -1.00 20.14 8.43
N GLY A 200 -1.86 20.78 7.62
CA GLY A 200 -1.49 21.40 6.34
C GLY A 200 -1.38 20.43 5.16
N TRP A 201 -1.89 19.19 5.26
CA TRP A 201 -1.95 18.27 4.12
C TRP A 201 -2.93 18.76 3.05
N GLN A 202 -2.46 18.81 1.81
CA GLN A 202 -3.21 19.27 0.64
C GLN A 202 -3.10 18.18 -0.44
N PRO A 203 -4.03 17.20 -0.46
CA PRO A 203 -3.87 15.99 -1.25
C PRO A 203 -3.99 16.21 -2.75
N ASP A 204 -4.64 17.30 -3.18
CA ASP A 204 -4.87 17.61 -4.59
C ASP A 204 -3.97 18.75 -5.12
N GLN A 205 -2.98 19.18 -4.34
CA GLN A 205 -2.09 20.28 -4.72
C GLN A 205 -0.78 19.80 -5.36
N ALA A 206 -0.36 20.46 -6.45
CA ALA A 206 0.95 20.31 -7.06
C ALA A 206 2.10 20.78 -6.14
N PRO A 207 3.33 20.29 -6.33
CA PRO A 207 3.75 19.24 -7.27
C PRO A 207 3.49 17.80 -6.77
N GLY A 208 2.90 17.66 -5.58
CA GLY A 208 2.83 16.41 -4.82
C GLY A 208 1.64 15.51 -5.11
N TYR A 209 0.44 16.08 -5.15
CA TYR A 209 -0.84 15.35 -5.29
C TYR A 209 -0.91 14.13 -4.36
N GLY A 210 -0.74 14.38 -3.06
CA GLY A 210 -0.59 13.35 -2.02
C GLY A 210 0.70 13.58 -1.23
N TRP A 211 1.85 13.17 -1.78
CA TRP A 211 3.12 13.33 -1.09
C TRP A 211 3.67 14.77 -1.14
N PRO A 212 4.05 15.41 -0.02
CA PRO A 212 4.56 16.78 0.00
C PRO A 212 6.04 16.85 -0.39
N LEU A 213 6.31 16.69 -1.69
CA LEU A 213 7.66 16.55 -2.27
C LEU A 213 8.67 17.63 -1.85
N ALA A 214 8.22 18.87 -1.62
CA ALA A 214 9.10 19.98 -1.27
C ALA A 214 9.34 20.11 0.26
N GLU A 215 8.58 19.38 1.09
CA GLU A 215 8.56 19.57 2.54
C GLU A 215 8.93 18.32 3.34
N ARG A 216 8.95 17.13 2.71
CA ARG A 216 9.24 15.86 3.37
C ARG A 216 10.09 14.93 2.50
N CYS A 217 11.10 14.35 3.14
CA CYS A 217 11.90 13.27 2.57
C CYS A 217 11.07 12.00 2.44
N TRP A 218 11.16 11.33 1.30
CA TRP A 218 10.63 9.97 1.16
C TRP A 218 11.58 8.98 1.84
N ILE A 219 11.07 8.26 2.83
CA ILE A 219 11.73 7.10 3.42
C ILE A 219 10.97 5.88 2.95
N ASN A 220 11.69 4.89 2.43
CA ASN A 220 11.10 3.70 1.83
C ASN A 220 10.21 2.96 2.84
N PRO A 221 8.89 2.85 2.59
CA PRO A 221 8.02 2.05 3.46
C PRO A 221 8.33 0.55 3.42
N SER A 222 8.86 0.11 2.28
CA SER A 222 9.44 -1.23 2.06
C SER A 222 10.66 -1.11 1.14
N PRO A 223 11.59 -2.09 1.11
CA PRO A 223 12.81 -2.01 0.32
C PRO A 223 12.60 -1.69 -1.16
N ASN A 224 11.53 -2.22 -1.76
CA ASN A 224 11.15 -2.00 -3.16
C ASN A 224 10.19 -0.82 -3.35
N ALA A 225 10.04 0.04 -2.33
CA ALA A 225 9.32 1.31 -2.40
C ALA A 225 10.23 2.53 -2.35
N PRO A 226 11.11 2.73 -3.36
CA PRO A 226 12.21 3.68 -3.31
C PRO A 226 11.82 5.14 -3.43
N ASN A 227 10.65 5.46 -3.98
CA ASN A 227 10.27 6.83 -4.28
C ASN A 227 8.73 7.00 -4.41
N PRO A 228 8.22 8.25 -4.38
CA PRO A 228 6.78 8.53 -4.54
C PRO A 228 6.21 8.14 -5.91
N TRP A 229 7.04 8.04 -6.95
CA TRP A 229 6.61 7.72 -8.32
C TRP A 229 6.27 6.24 -8.44
N MET A 230 7.05 5.38 -7.79
CA MET A 230 6.72 3.97 -7.56
C MET A 230 5.35 3.87 -6.90
N ALA A 231 5.11 4.61 -5.81
CA ALA A 231 3.82 4.56 -5.11
C ALA A 231 2.65 4.86 -6.05
N ARG A 232 2.80 5.82 -6.98
CA ARG A 232 1.79 6.13 -8.02
C ARG A 232 1.55 4.96 -8.95
N CYS A 233 2.58 4.24 -9.39
CA CYS A 233 2.48 3.10 -10.29
C CYS A 233 1.95 1.83 -9.60
N TYR A 234 2.20 1.69 -8.29
CA TYR A 234 1.96 0.49 -7.50
C TYR A 234 0.56 -0.13 -7.64
N PRO A 235 -0.56 0.63 -7.60
CA PRO A 235 -1.90 0.05 -7.77
C PRO A 235 -2.10 -0.72 -9.08
N GLY A 236 -1.28 -0.45 -10.09
CA GLY A 236 -1.23 -1.23 -11.32
C GLY A 236 -0.13 -2.29 -11.29
N THR A 237 1.11 -1.88 -11.02
CA THR A 237 2.29 -2.73 -11.21
C THR A 237 2.36 -3.89 -10.22
N VAL A 238 1.72 -3.80 -9.05
CA VAL A 238 1.59 -4.91 -8.11
C VAL A 238 0.85 -6.12 -8.71
N MET A 239 -0.08 -5.90 -9.65
CA MET A 239 -0.80 -6.99 -10.31
C MET A 239 0.13 -7.93 -11.07
N LEU A 240 1.28 -7.42 -11.52
CA LEU A 240 2.27 -8.22 -12.23
C LEU A 240 2.90 -9.29 -11.36
N GLU A 241 2.86 -9.18 -10.02
CA GLU A 241 3.36 -10.23 -9.12
C GLU A 241 2.68 -11.59 -9.39
N GLY A 242 1.38 -11.57 -9.74
CA GLY A 242 0.61 -12.74 -10.15
C GLY A 242 0.82 -13.20 -11.59
N THR A 243 1.81 -12.63 -12.29
CA THR A 243 2.09 -12.90 -13.70
C THR A 243 3.56 -13.22 -13.94
N GLU A 244 3.86 -13.89 -15.06
CA GLU A 244 5.23 -14.14 -15.52
C GLU A 244 5.95 -12.87 -16.02
N LEU A 245 5.26 -11.73 -16.14
CA LEU A 245 5.89 -10.46 -16.52
C LEU A 245 6.56 -9.82 -15.31
N SER A 246 7.78 -9.31 -15.45
CA SER A 246 8.51 -8.60 -14.39
C SER A 246 7.94 -7.21 -14.14
N GLU A 247 7.75 -6.90 -12.86
CA GLU A 247 7.48 -5.58 -12.30
C GLU A 247 8.75 -4.77 -12.00
N GLY A 248 9.93 -5.24 -12.44
CA GLY A 248 11.20 -4.54 -12.25
C GLY A 248 11.86 -4.72 -10.88
N ARG A 249 11.36 -5.59 -9.99
CA ARG A 249 12.14 -6.05 -8.82
C ARG A 249 13.47 -6.64 -9.30
N GLY A 250 14.54 -6.44 -8.54
CA GLY A 250 15.90 -6.73 -9.00
C GLY A 250 16.59 -5.60 -9.75
N THR A 251 15.93 -4.46 -9.94
CA THR A 251 16.49 -3.26 -10.60
C THR A 251 16.52 -2.06 -9.64
N THR A 252 16.96 -0.89 -10.13
CA THR A 252 16.90 0.38 -9.40
C THR A 252 15.57 1.12 -9.55
N ARG A 253 14.60 0.55 -10.30
CA ARG A 253 13.26 1.09 -10.55
C ARG A 253 12.17 0.01 -10.35
N PRO A 254 12.14 -0.69 -9.20
CA PRO A 254 11.10 -1.67 -8.94
C PRO A 254 9.72 -1.03 -8.95
N LEU A 255 8.72 -1.75 -9.46
CA LEU A 255 7.31 -1.37 -9.52
C LEU A 255 7.02 -0.09 -10.32
N GLU A 256 8.02 0.44 -11.04
CA GLU A 256 7.89 1.47 -12.08
C GLU A 256 8.05 0.87 -13.50
N LEU A 257 8.57 -0.37 -13.59
CA LEU A 257 8.84 -1.09 -14.84
C LEU A 257 7.84 -2.24 -15.05
N CYS A 258 7.57 -2.55 -16.33
CA CYS A 258 6.81 -3.74 -16.73
C CYS A 258 7.47 -4.37 -17.96
N GLY A 259 7.79 -5.67 -17.95
CA GLY A 259 8.38 -6.32 -19.13
C GLY A 259 8.75 -7.78 -18.94
N ALA A 260 9.29 -8.40 -19.98
CA ALA A 260 9.78 -9.77 -19.95
C ALA A 260 10.86 -10.01 -21.03
N PRO A 261 11.67 -11.06 -20.92
CA PRO A 261 12.52 -11.51 -22.02
C PRO A 261 11.66 -11.84 -23.26
N GLY A 262 12.09 -11.38 -24.44
CA GLY A 262 11.42 -11.67 -25.71
C GLY A 262 10.10 -10.96 -25.97
N LEU A 263 9.66 -10.03 -25.12
CA LEU A 263 8.43 -9.27 -25.32
C LEU A 263 8.55 -8.28 -26.50
N ASP A 264 7.63 -8.35 -27.47
CA ASP A 264 7.52 -7.39 -28.58
C ASP A 264 6.80 -6.12 -28.12
N LEU A 265 7.47 -5.35 -27.26
CA LEU A 265 6.91 -4.16 -26.65
C LEU A 265 6.35 -3.14 -27.65
N PRO A 266 6.98 -2.82 -28.81
CA PRO A 266 6.40 -1.91 -29.78
C PRO A 266 5.00 -2.33 -30.24
N LYS A 267 4.77 -3.63 -30.50
CA LYS A 267 3.43 -4.12 -30.85
C LYS A 267 2.47 -4.05 -29.67
N VAL A 268 2.93 -4.38 -28.46
CA VAL A 268 2.10 -4.29 -27.25
C VAL A 268 1.64 -2.84 -27.04
N LEU A 269 2.53 -1.86 -27.11
CA LEU A 269 2.18 -0.43 -26.97
C LEU A 269 1.23 0.04 -28.07
N ALA A 270 1.43 -0.39 -29.32
CA ALA A 270 0.51 -0.08 -30.41
C ALA A 270 -0.88 -0.66 -30.13
N ARG A 271 -0.96 -1.93 -29.72
CA ARG A 271 -2.22 -2.59 -29.36
C ARG A 271 -2.92 -1.93 -28.18
N MET A 272 -2.18 -1.51 -27.15
CA MET A 272 -2.73 -0.73 -26.03
C MET A 272 -3.35 0.59 -26.54
N GLY A 273 -2.66 1.29 -27.46
CA GLY A 273 -3.16 2.51 -28.08
C GLY A 273 -4.42 2.31 -28.92
N ASP A 274 -4.53 1.17 -29.63
CA ASP A 274 -5.73 0.81 -30.39
C ASP A 274 -6.92 0.45 -29.49
N LEU A 275 -6.65 -0.20 -28.35
CA LEU A 275 -7.68 -0.66 -27.41
C LEU A 275 -8.26 0.48 -26.57
N SER A 276 -7.40 1.29 -25.95
CA SER A 276 -7.83 2.39 -25.08
C SER A 276 -6.73 3.46 -24.94
N PRO A 277 -6.66 4.45 -25.84
CA PRO A 277 -5.63 5.48 -25.78
C PRO A 277 -5.78 6.36 -24.52
N GLY A 278 -7.00 6.55 -24.02
CA GLY A 278 -7.26 7.34 -22.81
C GLY A 278 -6.65 6.74 -21.54
N TRP A 279 -6.46 5.41 -21.48
CA TRP A 279 -5.82 4.74 -20.34
C TRP A 279 -4.29 4.88 -20.34
N LEU A 280 -3.71 5.46 -21.40
CA LEU A 280 -2.27 5.74 -21.50
C LEU A 280 -1.90 7.16 -21.03
N GLU A 281 -2.90 7.96 -20.64
CA GLU A 281 -2.72 9.36 -20.27
C GLU A 281 -2.24 9.55 -18.83
N GLY A 282 -1.79 10.77 -18.52
CA GLY A 282 -1.33 11.18 -17.18
C GLY A 282 0.02 10.63 -16.73
N CYS A 283 0.73 9.94 -17.61
CA CYS A 283 2.11 9.53 -17.44
C CYS A 283 2.88 9.60 -18.77
N LYS A 284 4.18 9.30 -18.74
CA LYS A 284 4.96 9.06 -19.96
C LYS A 284 5.48 7.62 -19.97
N LEU A 285 5.05 6.85 -20.97
CA LEU A 285 5.56 5.51 -21.21
C LEU A 285 6.85 5.59 -22.03
N ARG A 286 7.93 4.99 -21.53
CA ARG A 286 9.22 4.92 -22.21
C ARG A 286 9.64 3.47 -22.41
N PRO A 287 9.80 3.00 -23.66
CA PRO A 287 10.45 1.73 -23.96
C PRO A 287 11.85 1.66 -23.32
N CYS A 288 12.18 0.52 -22.73
CA CYS A 288 13.46 0.28 -22.08
C CYS A 288 13.84 -1.20 -22.08
N TRP A 289 15.09 -1.44 -21.72
CA TRP A 289 15.63 -2.75 -21.41
C TRP A 289 16.17 -2.75 -19.99
N PHE A 290 16.01 -3.85 -19.29
CA PHE A 290 16.51 -4.02 -17.93
C PHE A 290 16.81 -5.47 -17.66
N GLU A 291 17.75 -5.73 -16.76
CA GLU A 291 18.12 -7.06 -16.31
C GLU A 291 17.99 -7.10 -14.78
N PRO A 292 16.99 -7.81 -14.24
CA PRO A 292 16.86 -8.02 -12.81
C PRO A 292 18.07 -8.76 -12.23
N THR A 293 18.51 -8.36 -11.05
CA THR A 293 19.56 -9.06 -10.28
C THR A 293 19.00 -10.15 -9.37
N PHE A 294 17.72 -10.06 -8.99
CA PHE A 294 16.98 -11.07 -8.24
C PHE A 294 15.51 -11.08 -8.69
N HIS A 295 14.70 -12.00 -8.16
CA HIS A 295 13.29 -12.20 -8.52
C HIS A 295 13.12 -12.69 -9.99
N LYS A 296 11.94 -12.43 -10.58
CA LYS A 296 11.60 -12.86 -11.95
C LYS A 296 12.64 -12.39 -12.97
N HIS A 297 13.02 -13.30 -13.86
CA HIS A 297 13.97 -13.06 -14.96
C HIS A 297 15.36 -12.58 -14.52
N SER A 298 15.80 -12.96 -13.32
CA SER A 298 17.16 -12.68 -12.85
C SER A 298 18.22 -13.13 -13.86
N GLY A 299 19.13 -12.23 -14.22
CA GLY A 299 20.19 -12.47 -15.20
C GLY A 299 19.73 -12.56 -16.66
N GLN A 300 18.49 -12.16 -16.96
CA GLN A 300 17.95 -12.16 -18.33
C GLN A 300 17.53 -10.75 -18.76
N LEU A 301 17.94 -10.36 -19.97
CA LEU A 301 17.55 -9.09 -20.57
C LEU A 301 16.05 -9.06 -20.86
N CYS A 302 15.31 -8.23 -20.12
CA CYS A 302 13.91 -7.95 -20.35
C CYS A 302 13.77 -6.77 -21.32
N THR A 303 12.80 -6.85 -22.24
CA THR A 303 12.28 -5.68 -22.96
C THR A 303 10.94 -5.29 -22.32
N GLY A 304 10.75 -3.99 -22.07
CA GLY A 304 9.60 -3.52 -21.31
C GLY A 304 9.44 -2.01 -21.32
N MET A 305 8.46 -1.50 -20.58
CA MET A 305 8.22 -0.08 -20.43
C MET A 305 8.57 0.42 -19.03
N HIS A 306 9.05 1.65 -18.95
CA HIS A 306 9.11 2.45 -17.73
C HIS A 306 7.95 3.43 -17.72
N ILE A 307 7.19 3.43 -16.62
CA ILE A 307 6.05 4.31 -16.40
C ILE A 307 6.53 5.54 -15.63
N HIS A 308 6.80 6.63 -16.34
CA HIS A 308 7.23 7.88 -15.71
C HIS A 308 6.02 8.66 -15.17
N THR A 309 6.05 8.91 -13.86
CA THR A 309 5.07 9.75 -13.14
C THR A 309 5.75 10.88 -12.37
N GLU A 310 6.98 11.23 -12.74
CA GLU A 310 7.69 12.39 -12.19
C GLU A 310 7.19 13.71 -12.81
N PRO A 311 7.37 14.86 -12.15
CA PRO A 311 7.21 16.15 -12.83
C PRO A 311 8.15 16.26 -14.05
N PRO A 312 7.70 16.88 -15.17
CA PRO A 312 6.40 17.52 -15.37
C PRO A 312 5.32 16.61 -15.98
N VAL A 313 5.55 15.29 -16.12
CA VAL A 313 4.71 14.42 -16.96
C VAL A 313 3.47 13.85 -16.27
N TYR A 314 3.39 13.97 -14.95
CA TYR A 314 2.29 13.43 -14.16
C TYR A 314 1.06 14.33 -14.17
N ASP A 315 -0.08 13.77 -14.60
CA ASP A 315 -1.40 14.35 -14.42
C ASP A 315 -2.26 13.40 -13.55
N PRO A 316 -2.54 13.76 -12.29
CA PRO A 316 -3.34 12.92 -11.40
C PRO A 316 -4.78 12.74 -11.88
N ALA A 317 -5.35 13.71 -12.62
CA ALA A 317 -6.73 13.62 -13.07
C ALA A 317 -6.91 12.52 -14.12
N ARG A 318 -5.85 12.24 -14.89
CA ARG A 318 -5.85 11.28 -16.00
C ARG A 318 -5.13 9.97 -15.70
N PHE A 319 -4.15 9.97 -14.80
CA PHE A 319 -3.36 8.77 -14.52
C PHE A 319 -4.19 7.69 -13.82
N ARG A 320 -4.22 6.51 -14.43
CA ARG A 320 -5.03 5.35 -14.03
C ARG A 320 -4.15 4.08 -14.06
N PRO A 321 -3.26 3.89 -13.06
CA PRO A 321 -2.29 2.80 -13.03
C PRO A 321 -2.91 1.40 -13.12
N TRP A 322 -4.05 1.16 -12.44
CA TRP A 322 -4.71 -0.15 -12.48
C TRP A 322 -5.21 -0.47 -13.91
N ARG A 323 -5.86 0.49 -14.56
CA ARG A 323 -6.30 0.39 -15.96
C ARG A 323 -5.12 0.25 -16.93
N LEU A 324 -4.06 1.04 -16.74
CA LEU A 324 -2.86 1.00 -17.58
C LEU A 324 -2.22 -0.39 -17.60
N VAL A 325 -2.05 -1.00 -16.42
CA VAL A 325 -1.46 -2.34 -16.33
C VAL A 325 -2.44 -3.43 -16.76
N ALA A 326 -3.75 -3.28 -16.49
CA ALA A 326 -4.76 -4.17 -17.06
C ALA A 326 -4.72 -4.18 -18.59
N LEU A 327 -4.55 -3.02 -19.22
CA LEU A 327 -4.41 -2.88 -20.66
C LEU A 327 -3.12 -3.52 -21.20
N PHE A 328 -2.02 -3.38 -20.47
CA PHE A 328 -0.75 -4.05 -20.80
C PHE A 328 -0.90 -5.58 -20.78
N LEU A 329 -1.60 -6.13 -19.78
CA LEU A 329 -1.91 -7.56 -19.70
C LEU A 329 -2.81 -8.00 -20.85
N LYS A 330 -3.88 -7.24 -21.15
CA LYS A 330 -4.80 -7.50 -22.26
C LYS A 330 -4.09 -7.49 -23.61
N ALA A 331 -3.33 -6.44 -23.90
CA ALA A 331 -2.59 -6.33 -25.15
C ALA A 331 -1.54 -7.43 -25.32
N THR A 332 -0.88 -7.82 -24.22
CA THR A 332 0.06 -8.94 -24.23
C THR A 332 -0.65 -10.27 -24.53
N ARG A 333 -1.79 -10.54 -23.87
CA ARG A 333 -2.60 -11.73 -24.12
C ARG A 333 -3.15 -11.79 -25.56
N ASP A 334 -3.67 -10.67 -26.08
CA ASP A 334 -4.18 -10.57 -27.45
C ASP A 334 -3.09 -10.92 -28.50
N LEU A 335 -1.85 -10.45 -28.29
CA LEU A 335 -0.74 -10.66 -29.21
C LEU A 335 -0.05 -12.01 -29.03
N HIS A 336 -0.12 -12.57 -27.82
CA HIS A 336 0.56 -13.80 -27.44
C HIS A 336 -0.41 -14.73 -26.66
N PRO A 337 -1.44 -15.29 -27.33
CA PRO A 337 -2.49 -16.07 -26.67
C PRO A 337 -1.94 -17.28 -25.90
N ASP A 338 -0.87 -17.89 -26.41
CA ASP A 338 -0.25 -19.09 -25.82
C ASP A 338 0.82 -18.76 -24.77
N TRP A 339 1.13 -17.49 -24.51
CA TRP A 339 2.10 -17.12 -23.45
C TRP A 339 1.53 -17.55 -22.09
N PRO A 340 2.28 -18.31 -21.26
CA PRO A 340 1.84 -18.65 -19.90
C PRO A 340 1.87 -17.40 -19.01
N LEU A 341 0.88 -16.53 -19.11
CA LEU A 341 0.88 -15.22 -18.47
C LEU A 341 0.74 -15.32 -16.94
N TRP A 342 -0.10 -16.23 -16.46
CA TRP A 342 -0.47 -16.32 -15.04
C TRP A 342 0.46 -17.24 -14.27
N ARG A 343 0.97 -16.75 -13.14
CA ARG A 343 1.80 -17.54 -12.22
C ARG A 343 0.94 -18.30 -11.23
N ARG A 344 1.35 -19.51 -10.89
CA ARG A 344 0.77 -20.31 -9.79
C ARG A 344 1.83 -20.59 -8.74
N PHE A 345 1.71 -19.96 -7.60
CA PHE A 345 2.55 -20.15 -6.42
C PHE A 345 1.79 -19.68 -5.17
N PRO A 346 2.15 -20.14 -3.96
CA PRO A 346 1.60 -19.59 -2.74
C PRO A 346 1.87 -18.09 -2.63
N TYR A 347 0.86 -17.29 -2.28
CA TYR A 347 0.97 -15.83 -2.23
C TYR A 347 0.31 -15.29 -0.97
N GLU A 348 1.09 -14.71 -0.06
CA GLU A 348 0.59 -14.06 1.17
C GLU A 348 -0.44 -14.92 1.93
N TYR A 349 -0.05 -16.15 2.25
CA TYR A 349 -0.85 -17.18 2.96
C TYR A 349 -2.02 -17.78 2.15
N GLU A 350 -2.12 -17.49 0.86
CA GLU A 350 -3.05 -18.14 -0.07
C GLU A 350 -2.35 -19.25 -0.85
N TYR A 351 -2.90 -20.47 -0.84
CA TYR A 351 -2.27 -21.65 -1.45
C TYR A 351 -3.02 -22.18 -2.69
N ASP A 352 -4.34 -21.96 -2.77
CA ASP A 352 -5.20 -22.58 -3.79
C ASP A 352 -5.57 -21.64 -4.94
N ARG A 353 -5.68 -20.34 -4.64
CA ARG A 353 -6.12 -19.30 -5.56
C ARG A 353 -4.97 -18.78 -6.41
N LEU A 354 -5.27 -18.32 -7.63
CA LEU A 354 -4.25 -17.65 -8.44
C LEU A 354 -3.90 -16.30 -7.81
N PRO A 355 -2.59 -15.98 -7.66
CA PRO A 355 -2.17 -14.71 -7.05
C PRO A 355 -2.76 -13.47 -7.71
N ILE A 356 -2.92 -13.44 -9.04
CA ILE A 356 -3.59 -12.31 -9.73
C ILE A 356 -5.02 -12.08 -9.22
N ASP A 357 -5.78 -13.15 -8.99
CA ASP A 357 -7.15 -13.05 -8.50
C ASP A 357 -7.18 -12.64 -7.02
N VAL A 358 -6.20 -13.10 -6.23
CA VAL A 358 -6.02 -12.70 -4.82
C VAL A 358 -5.69 -11.20 -4.71
N ILE A 359 -4.74 -10.71 -5.51
CA ILE A 359 -4.32 -9.30 -5.55
C ILE A 359 -5.50 -8.42 -6.00
N ASN A 360 -6.16 -8.80 -7.09
CA ASN A 360 -7.27 -8.04 -7.62
C ASN A 360 -8.57 -8.17 -6.79
N GLY A 361 -8.62 -9.14 -5.87
CA GLY A 361 -9.76 -9.39 -4.99
C GLY A 361 -10.95 -10.02 -5.73
N GLY A 362 -10.70 -10.83 -6.75
CA GLY A 362 -11.69 -11.40 -7.65
C GLY A 362 -11.06 -11.82 -8.97
N ASP A 363 -11.70 -12.73 -9.70
CA ASP A 363 -11.22 -13.25 -10.98
C ASP A 363 -11.66 -12.42 -12.20
N ASP A 364 -12.51 -11.39 -12.00
CA ASP A 364 -13.05 -10.54 -13.07
C ASP A 364 -11.96 -10.01 -14.04
N LEU A 365 -10.85 -9.49 -13.49
CA LEU A 365 -9.76 -8.94 -14.29
C LEU A 365 -9.10 -10.02 -15.14
N ARG A 366 -8.79 -11.19 -14.56
CA ARG A 366 -8.15 -12.29 -15.27
C ARG A 366 -9.05 -12.82 -16.39
N LEU A 367 -10.33 -13.03 -16.07
CA LEU A 367 -11.33 -13.49 -17.05
C LEU A 367 -11.49 -12.48 -18.19
N TRP A 368 -11.48 -11.17 -17.89
CA TRP A 368 -11.49 -10.12 -18.90
C TRP A 368 -10.22 -10.09 -19.77
N VAL A 369 -9.04 -10.30 -19.17
CA VAL A 369 -7.78 -10.38 -19.94
C VAL A 369 -7.81 -11.58 -20.90
N ASP A 370 -8.24 -12.75 -20.42
CA ASP A 370 -8.21 -14.00 -21.18
C ASP A 370 -9.33 -14.11 -22.23
N ASP A 371 -10.44 -13.37 -22.10
CA ASP A 371 -11.52 -13.38 -23.09
C ASP A 371 -11.17 -12.53 -24.33
N PRO A 372 -10.93 -13.14 -25.51
CA PRO A 372 -10.55 -12.39 -26.73
C PRO A 372 -11.65 -11.43 -27.23
N GLY A 373 -12.90 -11.61 -26.82
CA GLY A 373 -14.03 -10.74 -27.16
C GLY A 373 -14.20 -9.54 -26.23
N ALA A 374 -13.59 -9.57 -25.04
CA ALA A 374 -13.76 -8.53 -24.03
C ALA A 374 -13.02 -7.24 -24.40
N THR A 375 -13.66 -6.11 -24.16
CA THR A 375 -13.20 -4.76 -24.50
C THR A 375 -12.88 -3.94 -23.25
N PRO A 376 -12.04 -2.90 -23.32
CA PRO A 376 -11.79 -2.01 -22.18
C PRO A 376 -13.05 -1.40 -21.59
N SER A 377 -14.11 -1.18 -22.39
CA SER A 377 -15.40 -0.66 -21.91
C SER A 377 -16.10 -1.62 -20.94
N ASP A 378 -15.93 -2.92 -21.11
CA ASP A 378 -16.55 -3.93 -20.25
C ASP A 378 -15.95 -3.87 -18.84
N LEU A 379 -14.62 -3.83 -18.74
CA LEU A 379 -13.90 -3.68 -17.48
C LEU A 379 -14.14 -2.29 -16.86
N ASP A 380 -14.14 -1.22 -17.67
CA ASP A 380 -14.38 0.14 -17.18
C ASP A 380 -15.75 0.29 -16.54
N SER A 381 -16.77 -0.35 -17.11
CA SER A 381 -18.14 -0.27 -16.60
C SER A 381 -18.25 -0.90 -15.20
N LEU A 382 -17.59 -2.05 -14.99
CA LEU A 382 -17.52 -2.70 -13.68
C LEU A 382 -16.75 -1.84 -12.67
N ALA A 383 -15.55 -1.39 -13.03
CA ALA A 383 -14.72 -0.57 -12.16
C ALA A 383 -15.41 0.75 -11.79
N ARG A 384 -16.05 1.43 -12.74
CA ARG A 384 -16.73 2.70 -12.48
C ARG A 384 -17.91 2.56 -11.55
N ALA A 385 -18.66 1.45 -11.60
CA ALA A 385 -19.73 1.19 -10.65
C ALA A 385 -19.18 1.11 -9.21
N ASP A 386 -18.13 0.30 -9.01
CA ASP A 386 -17.44 0.12 -7.73
C ASP A 386 -16.83 1.44 -7.21
N GLU A 387 -16.18 2.21 -8.11
CA GLU A 387 -15.55 3.50 -7.84
C GLU A 387 -16.58 4.56 -7.43
N LEU A 388 -17.70 4.69 -8.15
CA LEU A 388 -18.76 5.65 -7.84
C LEU A 388 -19.41 5.35 -6.49
N GLN A 389 -19.68 4.08 -6.21
CA GLN A 389 -20.20 3.67 -4.91
C GLN A 389 -19.21 4.02 -3.79
N TRP A 390 -17.91 3.74 -4.00
CA TRP A 390 -16.88 4.03 -2.99
C TRP A 390 -16.67 5.53 -2.76
N LEU A 391 -16.74 6.33 -3.83
CA LEU A 391 -16.66 7.78 -3.74
C LEU A 391 -17.76 8.37 -2.85
N GLU A 392 -18.94 7.76 -2.81
CA GLU A 392 -20.02 8.17 -1.90
C GLU A 392 -19.76 7.68 -0.48
N GLU A 393 -19.51 6.38 -0.30
CA GLU A 393 -19.30 5.75 1.01
C GLU A 393 -18.14 6.40 1.78
N ARG A 394 -17.04 6.71 1.10
CA ARG A 394 -15.83 7.18 1.77
C ARG A 394 -15.95 8.59 2.37
N LYS A 395 -16.95 9.38 1.94
CA LYS A 395 -17.13 10.77 2.39
C LYS A 395 -17.28 10.89 3.91
N GLU A 396 -17.93 9.91 4.53
CA GLU A 396 -18.11 9.85 5.99
C GLU A 396 -16.77 9.79 6.75
N PHE A 397 -15.74 9.23 6.11
CA PHE A 397 -14.45 8.97 6.77
C PHE A 397 -13.40 10.04 6.50
N LEU A 398 -13.63 10.94 5.54
CA LEU A 398 -12.65 11.96 5.15
C LEU A 398 -12.39 12.94 6.30
N LEU A 399 -11.11 13.14 6.60
CA LEU A 399 -10.58 14.09 7.58
C LEU A 399 -10.00 15.34 6.94
N TYR A 400 -9.60 15.23 5.68
CA TYR A 400 -8.90 16.29 4.97
C TYR A 400 -9.62 16.60 3.66
N ALA A 401 -9.86 17.89 3.44
CA ALA A 401 -10.52 18.42 2.25
C ALA A 401 -9.71 18.22 0.98
#